data_AF-A0A8E2ECP6-F1
#
_entry.id   AF-A0A8E2ECP6-F1
#
_cell.length_a   1.000
_cell.length_b   1.000
_cell.length_c   1.000
_cell.angle_alpha   90.00
_cell.angle_beta   90.00
_cell.angle_gamma   90.00
#
_symmetry.space_group_name_H-M   'P 1'
#
loop_
_entity.id
_entity.type
_entity.pdbx_description
1 polymer ?
#
loop_
_entity_poly.entity_id
_entity_poly.type
_entity_poly.pdbx_seq_one_letter_code
_entity_poly.pdbx_strand_id
1 'polypeptide(L)'
;MVGKRITIQFANDETATADWVDYHELFNPHSDGYQDTSSSSSGPIVGEHVYPWLDIILGSDTGGSIRGPSEAQGLYGNRPSHDPVPLTHVILLAQELDTSGLLTRIWYF
;
A
#
# COMPACT_ATOMS: atom_id res chain seq x y z
N MET A 1 16.03 1.56 7.86
CA MET A 1 14.89 0.68 7.50
C MET A 1 14.29 0.15 8.79
N VAL A 2 12.98 0.34 8.99
CA VAL A 2 12.28 -0.02 10.24
C VAL A 2 11.81 -1.47 10.24
N GLY A 3 11.26 -1.96 9.12
CA GLY A 3 10.76 -3.32 8.98
C GLY A 3 9.96 -3.49 7.69
N LYS A 4 9.50 -4.72 7.42
CA LYS A 4 8.54 -5.02 6.35
C LYS A 4 7.11 -4.92 6.89
N ARG A 5 6.19 -4.48 6.04
CA ARG A 5 4.76 -4.41 6.36
C ARG A 5 4.01 -5.54 5.67
N ILE A 6 2.89 -5.96 6.27
CA ILE A 6 1.98 -6.91 5.64
C ILE A 6 1.40 -6.24 4.38
N THR A 7 1.36 -6.99 3.29
CA THR A 7 0.64 -6.60 2.06
C THR A 7 -0.40 -7.66 1.78
N ILE A 8 -1.31 -7.34 0.88
CA ILE A 8 -2.18 -8.37 0.31
C ILE A 8 -1.33 -9.37 -0.48
N GLN A 9 -1.70 -10.65 -0.43
CA GLN A 9 -0.95 -11.75 -1.05
C GLN A 9 -0.74 -11.49 -2.54
N PHE A 10 0.50 -11.71 -3.00
CA PHE A 10 0.92 -11.53 -4.39
C PHE A 10 0.58 -10.16 -5.02
N ALA A 11 0.35 -9.13 -4.20
CA ALA A 11 -0.08 -7.81 -4.62
C ALA A 11 -1.45 -7.77 -5.34
N ASN A 12 -2.26 -8.82 -5.19
CA ASN A 12 -3.59 -8.92 -5.80
C ASN A 12 -4.58 -7.88 -5.24
N ASP A 13 -5.64 -7.65 -6.01
CA ASP A 13 -6.83 -6.98 -5.50
C ASP A 13 -7.68 -7.97 -4.69
N GLU A 14 -8.11 -7.54 -3.50
CA GLU A 14 -8.83 -8.39 -2.54
C GLU A 14 -9.82 -7.55 -1.73
N THR A 15 -10.96 -8.16 -1.42
CA THR A 15 -12.02 -7.55 -0.60
C THR A 15 -11.98 -8.06 0.84
N ALA A 16 -12.11 -7.15 1.80
CA ALA A 16 -12.26 -7.45 3.23
C ALA A 16 -13.19 -8.63 3.53
N THR A 17 -12.72 -9.56 4.35
CA THR A 17 -13.42 -10.80 4.80
C THR A 17 -13.80 -11.82 3.72
N ALA A 18 -13.62 -11.51 2.44
CA ALA A 18 -13.89 -12.44 1.34
C ALA A 18 -12.63 -13.13 0.83
N ASP A 19 -11.61 -12.34 0.48
CA ASP A 19 -10.47 -12.85 -0.32
C ASP A 19 -9.17 -13.00 0.50
N TRP A 20 -9.10 -12.38 1.67
CA TRP A 20 -7.95 -12.41 2.57
C TRP A 20 -7.77 -13.80 3.21
N VAL A 21 -6.76 -14.56 2.78
CA VAL A 21 -6.52 -15.94 3.23
C VAL A 21 -5.49 -16.03 4.36
N ASP A 22 -4.28 -15.50 4.15
CA ASP A 22 -3.14 -15.70 5.08
C ASP A 22 -3.21 -14.84 6.34
N TYR A 23 -3.80 -13.65 6.22
CA TYR A 23 -3.99 -12.69 7.30
C TYR A 23 -5.40 -12.12 7.20
N HIS A 24 -5.95 -11.62 8.30
CA HIS A 24 -7.13 -10.78 8.21
C HIS A 24 -6.75 -9.40 7.70
N GLU A 25 -7.73 -8.75 7.07
CA GLU A 25 -7.61 -7.34 6.72
C GLU A 25 -7.21 -6.51 7.94
N LEU A 26 -6.36 -5.52 7.72
CA LEU A 26 -5.95 -4.59 8.75
C LEU A 26 -7.09 -3.63 9.09
N PHE A 27 -7.13 -3.19 10.35
CA PHE A 27 -8.05 -2.15 10.77
C PHE A 27 -7.74 -0.84 10.03
N ASN A 28 -8.74 -0.28 9.35
CA ASN A 28 -8.65 1.05 8.76
C ASN A 28 -8.89 2.12 9.85
N PRO A 29 -7.88 2.88 10.30
CA PRO A 29 -8.11 3.98 11.24
C PRO A 29 -8.94 5.12 10.66
N HIS A 30 -9.01 5.25 9.33
CA HIS A 30 -9.99 6.10 8.68
C HIS A 30 -11.38 5.45 8.80
N SER A 31 -12.39 6.24 9.18
CA SER A 31 -13.77 5.77 9.39
C SER A 31 -13.92 4.70 10.49
N ASP A 32 -13.09 4.75 11.55
CA ASP A 32 -13.18 3.88 12.73
C ASP A 32 -13.26 2.37 12.42
N GLY A 33 -12.64 1.93 11.32
CA GLY A 33 -12.61 0.53 10.88
C GLY A 33 -13.83 0.06 10.09
N TYR A 34 -14.80 0.94 9.81
CA TYR A 34 -15.97 0.60 9.00
C TYR A 34 -15.71 0.62 7.48
N GLN A 35 -14.50 1.00 7.08
CA GLN A 35 -14.10 1.11 5.69
C GLN A 35 -12.94 0.15 5.39
N ASP A 36 -13.00 -0.52 4.25
CA ASP A 36 -11.91 -1.34 3.72
C ASP A 36 -10.64 -0.48 3.51
N THR A 37 -9.47 -1.06 3.78
CA THR A 37 -8.13 -0.45 3.66
C THR A 37 -7.64 -0.32 2.22
N SER A 38 -8.38 -0.90 1.28
CA SER A 38 -8.04 -1.17 -0.11
C SER A 38 -6.80 -2.05 -0.28
N SER A 39 -6.46 -2.35 -1.52
CA SER A 39 -5.43 -3.31 -1.91
C SER A 39 -4.30 -2.63 -2.68
N SER A 40 -3.09 -3.17 -2.75
CA SER A 40 -2.50 -4.26 -1.96
C SER A 40 -1.50 -3.74 -0.92
N SER A 41 -1.17 -2.44 -0.96
CA SER A 41 -0.30 -1.76 0.01
C SER A 41 -1.04 -1.33 1.29
N SER A 42 -2.00 -2.16 1.75
CA SER A 42 -2.81 -1.92 2.95
C SER A 42 -1.97 -1.74 4.22
N GLY A 43 -1.06 -2.66 4.52
CA GLY A 43 -0.21 -2.55 5.71
C GLY A 43 0.83 -1.43 5.67
N PRO A 44 1.46 -1.15 4.53
CA PRO A 44 2.19 0.09 4.32
C PRO A 44 1.36 1.33 4.72
N ILE A 45 0.19 1.55 4.13
CA ILE A 45 -0.58 2.79 4.34
C ILE A 45 -1.17 2.90 5.75
N VAL A 46 -1.69 1.81 6.32
CA VAL A 46 -2.18 1.76 7.70
C VAL A 46 -1.04 2.06 8.67
N GLY A 47 0.15 1.53 8.39
CA GLY A 47 1.36 1.83 9.15
C GLY A 47 1.69 3.32 9.17
N GLU A 48 1.60 3.99 8.03
CA GLU A 48 1.83 5.44 7.96
C GLU A 48 0.80 6.21 8.79
N HIS A 49 -0.46 5.78 8.70
CA HIS A 49 -1.56 6.39 9.43
C HIS A 49 -1.38 6.28 10.96
N VAL A 50 -1.07 5.09 11.48
CA VAL A 50 -1.11 4.82 12.94
C VAL A 50 0.19 5.08 13.70
N TYR A 51 1.35 5.14 13.02
CA TYR A 51 2.65 5.34 13.67
C TYR A 51 3.21 6.74 13.36
N PRO A 52 3.10 7.72 14.28
CA PRO A 52 3.53 9.10 14.03
C PRO A 52 5.03 9.29 13.81
N TRP A 53 5.84 8.28 14.14
CA TRP A 53 7.30 8.29 14.00
C TRP A 53 7.77 7.71 12.66
N LEU A 54 6.84 7.31 11.78
CA LEU A 54 7.14 6.95 10.40
C LEU A 54 6.86 8.14 9.48
N ASP A 55 7.85 8.52 8.69
CA ASP A 55 7.72 9.66 7.77
C ASP A 55 7.48 9.24 6.32
N ILE A 56 7.99 8.07 5.94
CA ILE A 56 7.99 7.56 4.57
C ILE A 56 7.84 6.05 4.61
N ILE A 57 6.88 5.55 3.82
CA ILE A 57 6.66 4.13 3.61
C ILE A 57 6.67 3.82 2.11
N LEU A 58 7.18 2.64 1.75
CA LEU A 58 7.25 2.14 0.39
C LEU A 58 6.11 1.14 0.12
N GLY A 59 5.51 1.22 -1.06
CA GLY A 59 4.57 0.25 -1.62
C GLY A 59 4.84 -0.03 -3.09
N SER A 60 4.04 -0.92 -3.68
CA SER A 60 4.02 -1.19 -5.12
C SER A 60 2.65 -0.84 -5.69
N ASP A 61 2.59 -0.45 -6.97
CA ASP A 61 1.35 -0.12 -7.68
C ASP A 61 1.36 -0.71 -9.09
N THR A 62 0.60 -1.79 -9.28
CA THR A 62 0.35 -2.41 -10.58
C THR A 62 -0.86 -1.79 -11.26
N GLY A 63 -2.00 -1.79 -10.54
CA GLY A 63 -3.30 -1.34 -11.05
C GLY A 63 -3.99 -0.28 -10.18
N GLY A 64 -3.33 0.22 -9.15
CA GLY A 64 -3.96 1.06 -8.13
C GLY A 64 -3.38 0.88 -6.73
N SER A 65 -2.42 -0.03 -6.55
CA SER A 65 -2.07 -0.56 -5.23
C SER A 65 -1.37 0.41 -4.27
N ILE A 66 -1.04 1.63 -4.72
CA ILE A 66 -0.65 2.76 -3.86
C ILE A 66 -1.80 3.76 -3.76
N ARG A 67 -2.42 4.09 -4.90
CA ARG A 67 -3.44 5.15 -4.98
C ARG A 67 -4.75 4.77 -4.27
N GLY A 68 -5.25 3.56 -4.46
CA GLY A 68 -6.48 3.07 -3.83
C GLY A 68 -6.39 3.05 -2.29
N PRO A 69 -5.36 2.43 -1.70
CA PRO A 69 -5.16 2.46 -0.24
C PRO A 69 -4.94 3.87 0.30
N SER A 70 -4.28 4.74 -0.46
CA SER A 70 -4.10 6.14 -0.06
C SER A 70 -5.43 6.89 0.00
N GLU A 71 -6.28 6.72 -1.02
CA GLU A 71 -7.64 7.27 -1.06
C GLU A 71 -8.47 6.75 0.12
N ALA A 72 -8.43 5.44 0.38
CA ALA A 72 -9.20 4.80 1.45
C ALA A 72 -8.80 5.27 2.86
N GLN A 73 -7.57 5.74 3.03
CA GLN A 73 -7.00 6.17 4.30
C GLN A 73 -6.94 7.70 4.45
N GLY A 74 -7.24 8.46 3.40
CA GLY A 74 -7.08 9.92 3.40
C GLY A 74 -5.63 10.39 3.42
N LEU A 75 -4.71 9.64 2.81
CA LEU A 75 -3.27 9.91 2.79
C LEU A 75 -2.76 10.13 1.35
N TYR A 76 -1.49 10.50 1.20
CA TYR A 76 -0.89 10.72 -0.11
C TYR A 76 -0.12 9.48 -0.57
N GLY A 77 -0.41 9.06 -1.79
CA GLY A 77 0.30 7.98 -2.46
C GLY A 77 0.73 8.41 -3.86
N ASN A 78 2.03 8.42 -4.13
CA ASN A 78 2.52 8.68 -5.48
C ASN A 78 2.75 7.37 -6.22
N ARG A 79 2.15 7.25 -7.41
CA ARG A 79 2.54 6.26 -8.40
C ARG A 79 3.46 6.96 -9.42
N PRO A 80 4.78 6.71 -9.39
CA PRO A 80 5.68 7.25 -10.39
C PRO A 80 5.35 6.72 -11.80
N SER A 81 6.05 7.26 -12.80
CA SER A 81 6.15 6.61 -14.12
C SER A 81 6.67 5.15 -13.97
N HIS A 82 6.62 4.37 -15.06
CA HIS A 82 7.28 3.06 -15.09
C HIS A 82 8.79 3.21 -15.22
N ASP A 83 9.53 2.28 -14.60
CA ASP A 83 11.00 2.20 -14.59
C ASP A 83 11.82 3.42 -14.07
N PRO A 84 11.33 4.33 -13.20
CA PRO A 84 12.16 5.38 -12.63
C PRO A 84 13.17 4.83 -11.63
N VAL A 85 12.88 3.67 -11.04
CA VAL A 85 13.76 2.93 -10.14
C VAL A 85 13.67 1.43 -10.47
N PRO A 86 14.79 0.69 -10.38
CA PRO A 86 14.79 -0.74 -10.68
C PRO A 86 14.06 -1.53 -9.58
N LEU A 87 13.17 -2.44 -9.98
CA LEU A 87 12.45 -3.35 -9.07
C LEU A 87 13.25 -4.64 -8.77
N THR A 88 14.58 -4.55 -8.70
CA THR A 88 15.43 -5.71 -8.42
C THR A 88 15.11 -6.28 -7.04
N HIS A 89 14.95 -7.60 -6.97
CA HIS A 89 14.55 -8.33 -5.75
C HIS A 89 13.14 -8.03 -5.21
N VAL A 90 12.29 -7.39 -6.01
CA VAL A 90 10.85 -7.27 -5.77
C VAL A 90 10.14 -8.48 -6.41
N ILE A 91 9.15 -9.03 -5.72
CA ILE A 91 8.24 -10.01 -6.32
C ILE A 91 7.22 -9.23 -7.13
N LEU A 92 7.19 -9.46 -8.43
CA LEU A 92 6.36 -8.72 -9.39
C LEU A 92 5.01 -9.42 -9.58
N LEU A 93 3.94 -8.64 -9.68
CA LEU A 93 2.62 -9.11 -10.09
C LEU A 93 2.51 -9.09 -11.62
N ALA A 94 2.82 -7.94 -12.22
CA ALA A 94 2.85 -7.76 -13.66
C ALA A 94 3.96 -6.79 -14.04
N GLN A 95 5.09 -7.34 -14.49
CA GLN A 95 6.34 -6.60 -14.71
C GLN A 95 6.18 -5.31 -15.54
N GLU A 96 5.28 -5.31 -16.52
CA GLU A 96 5.05 -4.16 -17.41
C GLU A 96 4.24 -3.02 -16.77
N LEU A 97 3.57 -3.29 -15.65
CA LEU A 97 2.68 -2.37 -14.95
C LEU A 97 3.18 -2.01 -13.54
N ASP A 98 4.04 -2.85 -12.98
CA ASP A 98 4.58 -2.68 -11.64
C ASP A 98 5.49 -1.45 -11.56
N THR A 99 5.24 -0.63 -10.55
CA THR A 99 6.16 0.42 -10.11
C THR A 99 6.19 0.46 -8.59
N SER A 100 7.28 0.96 -8.01
CA SER A 100 7.36 1.25 -6.59
C SER A 100 7.09 2.73 -6.34
N GLY A 101 6.39 3.04 -5.28
CA GLY A 101 6.08 4.42 -4.91
C GLY A 101 5.96 4.60 -3.41
N LEU A 102 5.76 5.84 -3.00
CA LEU A 102 5.77 6.27 -1.62
C LEU A 102 4.36 6.55 -1.12
N LEU A 103 4.18 6.28 0.16
CA LEU A 103 2.98 6.45 0.94
C LEU A 103 3.36 7.32 2.14
N THR A 104 2.63 8.43 2.34
CA THR A 104 3.02 9.48 3.28
C THR A 104 1.83 10.30 3.76
N ARG A 105 1.93 10.82 4.99
CA ARG A 105 0.96 11.79 5.54
C ARG A 105 1.14 13.21 5.00
N ILE A 106 2.33 13.57 4.52
CA ILE A 106 2.60 14.90 3.94
C ILE A 106 3.01 14.78 2.47
N TRP A 107 2.67 15.80 1.68
CA TRP A 107 3.12 15.89 0.30
C TRP A 107 4.63 16.14 0.22
N TYR A 108 5.33 15.30 -0.53
CA TYR A 108 6.80 15.37 -0.74
C TYR A 108 7.22 15.58 -2.21
N PHE A 109 6.28 15.66 -3.16
CA PHE A 109 6.57 15.59 -4.61
C PHE A 109 5.83 16.65 -5.42
#